data_AF-A0A5N5VWR7-F1
#
_entry.id   AF-A0A5N5VWR7-F1
#
_cell.length_a   1.000
_cell.length_b   1.000
_cell.length_c   1.000
_cell.angle_alpha   90.00
_cell.angle_beta   90.00
_cell.angle_gamma   90.00
#
_symmetry.space_group_name_H-M   'P 1'
#
loop_
_entity.id
_entity.type
_entity.pdbx_description
1 polymer ?
#
loop_
_entity_poly.entity_id
_entity_poly.type
_entity_poly.pdbx_seq_one_letter_code
_entity_poly.pdbx_strand_id
1 'polypeptide(L)' 'MDVDVVVVGAGPVGLMVACELALAGVRARVL' A
#
# COMPACT_ATOMS: atom_id res chain seq x y z
N MET A 1 -8.21 3.39 12.85
CA MET A 1 -7.42 3.23 11.62
C MET A 1 -6.32 2.26 11.94
N ASP A 2 -6.52 0.98 11.65
CA ASP A 2 -5.57 -0.09 11.94
C ASP A 2 -5.12 -0.67 10.59
N VAL A 3 -3.98 -0.18 10.11
CA VAL A 3 -3.35 -0.58 8.85
C VAL A 3 -1.87 -0.71 9.12
N ASP A 4 -1.24 -1.72 8.52
CA ASP A 4 0.13 -2.08 8.86
C ASP A 4 1.10 -1.12 8.15
N VAL A 5 0.70 -0.60 6.98
CA VAL A 5 1.49 0.33 6.16
C VAL A 5 0.58 1.42 5.57
N VAL A 6 1.07 2.67 5.58
CA VAL A 6 0.48 3.78 4.83
C VAL A 6 1.39 4.15 3.66
N VAL A 7 0.85 4.18 2.46
CA VAL A 7 1.54 4.64 1.25
C VAL A 7 0.99 6.01 0.88
N VAL A 8 1.83 7.04 0.90
CA VAL A 8 1.41 8.40 0.52
C VAL A 8 1.71 8.61 -0.97
N GLY A 9 0.66 8.90 -1.74
CA GLY A 9 0.72 9.13 -3.18
C GLY A 9 0.29 7.91 -4.01
N ALA A 10 -0.80 8.07 -4.76
CA ALA A 10 -1.37 7.06 -5.65
C ALA A 10 -0.78 7.09 -7.08
N GLY A 11 0.48 7.50 -7.22
CA GLY A 11 1.21 7.40 -8.49
C GLY A 11 1.61 5.95 -8.81
N PRO A 12 2.18 5.68 -10.01
CA PRO A 12 2.55 4.33 -10.42
C PRO A 12 3.44 3.61 -9.40
N VAL A 13 4.39 4.32 -8.80
CA VAL A 13 5.28 3.75 -7.76
C VAL A 13 4.48 3.35 -6.52
N GLY A 14 3.64 4.25 -6.00
CA GLY A 14 2.85 3.98 -4.79
C GLY A 14 1.85 2.84 -4.99
N LEU A 15 1.22 2.77 -6.17
CA LEU A 15 0.29 1.69 -6.50
C LEU A 15 1.00 0.35 -6.71
N MET A 16 2.15 0.32 -7.38
CA MET A 16 2.93 -0.92 -7.54
C MET A 16 3.39 -1.46 -6.18
N VAL A 17 3.85 -0.60 -5.28
CA VAL A 17 4.20 -0.99 -3.90
C VAL A 17 2.98 -1.52 -3.14
N ALA A 18 1.82 -0.87 -3.26
CA ALA A 18 0.60 -1.35 -2.61
C ALA A 18 0.17 -2.73 -3.14
N CYS A 19 0.33 -3.00 -4.43
CA CYS A 19 0.08 -4.32 -5.02
C CYS A 19 1.01 -5.39 -4.44
N GLU A 20 2.31 -5.12 -4.35
CA GLU A 20 3.27 -6.07 -3.75
C GLU A 20 2.95 -6.35 -2.29
N LEU A 21 2.59 -5.32 -1.51
CA LEU A 21 2.16 -5.49 -0.12
C LEU A 21 0.91 -6.36 -0.02
N ALA A 22 -0.07 -6.18 -0.90
CA ALA A 22 -1.27 -7.02 -0.94
C ALA A 22 -0.95 -8.48 -1.29
N LEU A 23 -0.04 -8.72 -2.25
CA LEU A 23 0.43 -10.06 -2.60
C LEU A 23 1.16 -10.75 -1.44
N ALA A 24 1.89 -9.98 -0.64
CA ALA A 24 2.54 -10.45 0.58
C ALA A 24 1.56 -10.62 1.78
N GLY A 25 0.28 -10.29 1.61
CA GLY A 25 -0.73 -10.38 2.66
C GLY A 25 -0.66 -9.24 3.70
N VAL A 26 0.02 -8.13 3.39
CA VAL A 26 0.17 -6.96 4.27
C VAL A 26 -0.93 -5.95 3.99
N ARG A 27 -1.60 -5.44 5.03
CA ARG A 27 -2.68 -4.45 4.86
C ARG A 27 -2.10 -3.06 4.64
N ALA A 28 -2.13 -2.59 3.40
CA ALA A 28 -1.72 -1.24 3.03
C ALA A 28 -2.93 -0.30 2.85
N ARG A 29 -2.78 0.96 3.25
CA ARG A 29 -3.70 2.07 2.90
C ARG A 29 -2.96 3.11 2.09
N VAL A 30 -3.45 3.36 0.88
CA VAL A 30 -2.97 4.48 0.05
C VAL A 30 -3.74 5.75 0.42
N LEU A 31 -3.02 6.84 0.64
CA LEU A 31 -3.53 8.18 0.93
C LEU A 31 -3.07 9.18 -0.13
#